data_AF-A0A6C0I967-F1
#
_entry.id   AF-A0A6C0I967-F1
#
_cell.length_a   1.000
_cell.length_b   1.000
_cell.length_c   1.000
_cell.angle_alpha   90.00
_cell.angle_beta   90.00
_cell.angle_gamma   90.00
#
_symmetry.space_group_name_H-M   'P 1'
#
loop_
_entity.id
_entity.type
_entity.pdbx_description
1 polymer ?
#
loop_
_entity_poly.entity_id
_entity_poly.type
_entity_poly.pdbx_seq_one_letter_code
_entity_poly.pdbx_strand_id
1 'polypeptide(L)' 'KSRLQKLDGLTHEKLKENIETVIKDIPNEKYENIFKGAYNRTEKYVKKPSNRTRKLKNYLP' A
#
# COMPACT_ATOMS: atom_id res chain seq x y z
N LYS A 1 -18.27 -26.64 -6.34
CA LYS A 1 -17.30 -25.67 -5.74
C LYS A 1 -15.90 -26.05 -6.18
N SER A 2 -15.28 -25.29 -7.08
CA SER A 2 -13.85 -25.44 -7.38
C SER A 2 -13.06 -25.02 -6.14
N ARG A 3 -12.21 -25.91 -5.60
CA ARG A 3 -11.19 -25.53 -4.62
C ARG A 3 -10.05 -24.95 -5.45
N LEU A 4 -9.76 -23.65 -5.30
CA LEU A 4 -8.52 -23.09 -5.85
C LEU A 4 -7.36 -23.90 -5.27
N GLN A 5 -6.79 -24.80 -6.06
CA GLN A 5 -5.53 -25.45 -5.71
C GLN A 5 -4.43 -24.42 -5.97
N LYS A 6 -3.71 -24.06 -4.92
CA LYS A 6 -2.54 -23.17 -5.05
C LYS A 6 -1.49 -23.91 -5.87
N LEU A 7 -0.91 -23.24 -6.86
CA LEU A 7 0.25 -23.76 -7.60
C LEU A 7 1.39 -24.01 -6.60
N ASP A 8 2.09 -25.13 -6.77
CA ASP A 8 3.11 -25.71 -5.86
C ASP A 8 4.30 -24.79 -5.52
N GLY A 9 4.40 -23.62 -6.18
CA GLY A 9 5.52 -22.68 -6.04
C GLY A 9 5.32 -21.55 -5.03
N LEU A 10 4.14 -21.39 -4.43
CA LEU A 10 3.85 -20.30 -3.49
C LEU A 10 3.52 -20.83 -2.08
N THR A 11 4.42 -21.68 -1.55
CA THR A 11 4.38 -22.09 -0.14
C THR A 11 4.67 -20.89 0.77
N HIS A 12 4.20 -20.95 2.02
CA HIS A 12 4.41 -19.88 3.01
C HIS A 12 5.90 -19.62 3.25
N GLU A 13 6.70 -20.67 3.31
CA GLU A 13 8.15 -20.61 3.51
C GLU A 13 8.81 -19.86 2.35
N LYS A 14 8.46 -20.19 1.11
CA LYS A 14 9.00 -19.51 -0.08
C LYS A 14 8.61 -18.04 -0.11
N LEU A 15 7.38 -17.70 0.28
CA LEU A 15 6.95 -16.31 0.41
C LEU A 15 7.77 -15.54 1.44
N LYS A 16 8.04 -16.16 2.59
CA LYS A 16 8.81 -15.54 3.66
C LYS A 16 10.26 -15.29 3.22
N GLU A 17 10.90 -16.30 2.63
CA GLU A 17 12.24 -16.17 2.06
C GLU A 17 12.32 -15.04 1.04
N ASN A 18 11.36 -14.99 0.10
CA ASN A 18 11.32 -13.96 -0.93
C ASN A 18 11.16 -12.55 -0.35
N ILE A 19 10.38 -12.39 0.72
CA ILE A 19 10.24 -11.09 1.39
C ILE A 19 11.56 -10.70 2.07
N GLU A 20 12.22 -11.63 2.75
CA GLU A 20 13.50 -11.39 3.42
C GLU A 20 14.63 -11.04 2.45
N THR A 21 14.71 -11.70 1.28
CA THR A 21 15.69 -11.37 0.24
C THR A 21 15.44 -9.98 -0.32
N VAL A 22 14.20 -9.68 -0.69
CA VAL A 22 13.82 -8.36 -1.24
C VAL A 22 14.11 -7.24 -0.24
N ILE A 23 13.86 -7.44 1.06
CA ILE A 23 14.18 -6.43 2.09
C ILE A 23 15.70 -6.19 2.17
N LYS A 24 16.53 -7.23 2.03
CA LYS A 24 18.00 -7.10 2.05
C LYS A 24 18.55 -6.42 0.80
N ASP A 25 17.91 -6.62 -0.35
CA ASP A 25 18.33 -6.05 -1.63
C ASP A 25 18.04 -4.54 -1.74
N ILE A 26 17.10 -4.01 -0.95
CA ILE A 26 16.78 -2.59 -0.96
C ILE A 26 17.91 -1.79 -0.29
N PRO A 27 18.51 -0.80 -0.97
CA PRO A 27 19.59 -0.01 -0.39
C PRO A 27 19.10 0.89 0.75
N ASN A 28 19.94 1.02 1.79
CA ASN A 28 19.65 1.81 3.00
C ASN A 28 19.21 3.25 2.73
N GLU A 29 19.77 3.88 1.69
CA GLU A 29 19.42 5.23 1.26
C GLU A 29 17.92 5.38 0.95
N LYS A 30 17.27 4.35 0.41
CA LYS A 30 15.84 4.39 0.12
C LYS A 30 15.02 4.50 1.39
N TYR A 31 15.39 3.76 2.44
CA TYR A 31 14.74 3.86 3.74
C TYR A 31 14.92 5.26 4.33
N GLU A 32 16.15 5.79 4.34
CA GLU A 32 16.42 7.14 4.82
C GLU A 32 15.63 8.20 4.06
N ASN A 33 15.54 8.08 2.73
CA ASN A 33 14.81 9.02 1.89
C ASN A 33 13.30 8.98 2.15
N ILE A 34 12.73 7.80 2.45
CA ILE A 34 11.32 7.69 2.87
C ILE A 34 11.09 8.46 4.17
N PHE A 35 11.94 8.25 5.18
CA PHE A 35 11.82 8.97 6.46
C PHE A 35 12.02 10.48 6.28
N LYS A 36 13.08 10.90 5.60
CA LYS A 36 13.36 12.32 5.32
C LYS A 36 12.19 12.96 4.56
N GLY A 37 11.68 12.31 3.52
CA GLY A 37 10.56 12.82 2.71
C GLY A 37 9.23 12.88 3.47
N ALA A 38 9.00 11.98 4.43
CA ALA A 38 7.79 11.98 5.24
C ALA A 38 7.77 13.14 6.26
N TYR A 39 8.89 13.37 6.95
CA TYR A 39 8.98 14.41 8.00
C TYR A 39 9.34 15.79 7.46
N ASN A 40 10.22 15.88 6.47
CA ASN A 40 10.68 17.13 5.87
C ASN A 40 9.94 17.46 4.56
N ARG A 41 8.63 17.19 4.54
CA ARG A 41 7.82 17.44 3.35
C ARG A 41 7.67 18.94 3.13
N THR A 42 8.22 19.45 2.02
CA THR A 42 8.17 20.88 1.66
C THR A 42 6.73 21.35 1.40
N GLU A 43 5.92 20.51 0.77
CA GLU A 43 4.53 20.82 0.47
C GLU A 43 3.58 20.17 1.49
N LYS A 44 2.71 20.99 2.08
CA LYS A 44 1.60 20.47 2.88
C LYS A 44 0.63 19.71 1.99
N TYR A 45 0.04 18.64 2.52
CA TYR A 45 -1.01 17.91 1.81
C TYR A 45 -2.17 18.84 1.46
N VAL A 46 -2.43 19.03 0.17
CA VAL A 46 -3.58 19.77 -0.33
C VAL A 46 -4.65 18.76 -0.70
N LYS A 47 -5.77 18.76 0.05
CA LYS A 47 -6.94 17.96 -0.30
C LYS A 47 -7.49 18.45 -1.63
N LYS A 48 -7.43 17.60 -2.66
CA LYS A 48 -8.10 17.91 -3.94
C LYS A 48 -9.61 17.93 -3.70
N PRO A 49 -10.32 19.00 -4.10
CA PRO A 49 -11.77 19.03 -3.99
C PRO A 49 -12.34 17.88 -4.83
N SER A 50 -13.28 17.15 -4.25
CA SER A 50 -13.95 16.06 -4.94
C SER A 50 -15.06 16.64 -5.81
N ASN A 51 -15.06 16.33 -7.11
CA ASN A 51 -16.18 16.63 -8.00
C ASN A 51 -17.39 15.71 -7.74
N ARG A 52 -17.29 14.82 -6.74
CA ARG A 52 -18.38 13.90 -6.38
C ARG A 52 -19.48 14.65 -5.65
N THR A 53 -20.49 15.06 -6.41
CA THR A 53 -21.79 15.47 -5.88
C THR A 53 -22.55 14.23 -5.42
N ARG A 54 -22.33 13.80 -4.16
CA ARG A 54 -23.21 12.77 -3.56
C ARG A 54 -24.56 13.45 -3.35
N LYS A 55 -25.58 13.07 -4.13
CA LYS A 55 -26.96 13.46 -3.82
C LYS A 55 -27.31 12.87 -2.45
N LEU A 56 -27.58 13.75 -1.48
CA LEU A 56 -28.14 13.33 -0.20
C LEU A 56 -29.50 12.69 -0.48
N LYS A 57 -29.75 11.52 0.11
CA LYS A 57 -31.09 10.92 0.08
C LYS A 57 -31.95 11.69 1.08
N ASN A 58 -33.05 12.28 0.62
CA ASN A 58 -34.07 12.81 1.51
C ASN A 58 -34.82 11.63 2.12
N TYR A 59 -34.36 11.19 3.29
CA TYR A 59 -35.18 10.37 4.16
C TYR A 59 -36.19 11.31 4.84
N LEU A 60 -37.46 10.89 4.91
CA LEU A 60 -38.48 11.60 5.70
C LEU A 60 -38.01 11.67 7.17
N PRO A 61 -38.28 12.78 7.87
CA PRO A 61 -37.86 12.96 9.27
C PRO A 61 -38.46 11.90 10.19
#